data_AF-A0A060CFF6-F1
#
_entry.id   AF-A0A060CFF6-F1
#
_cell.length_a   1.000
_cell.length_b   1.000
_cell.length_c   1.000
_cell.angle_alpha   90.00
_cell.angle_beta   90.00
_cell.angle_gamma   90.00
#
_symmetry.space_group_name_H-M   'P 1'
#
loop_
_entity.id
_entity.type
_entity.pdbx_description
1 polymer ?
#
loop_
_entity_poly.entity_id
_entity_poly.type
_entity_poly.pdbx_seq_one_letter_code
_entity_poly.pdbx_strand_id
1 'polypeptide(L)'
;DHALLKPYTLDENGDKEYEEALYFDSSSTVTDTEAKLYLTSPLDLTKKYEFWSYSATKDDLESGGDVSFLKFYGSDAFDSAYYTDLDLGANIEDGNTVFRLWSPSASAVTLNIYDTADATAPSSSTPMNRDDNGVFTSTAN
;
A
#
# COMPACT_ATOMS: atom_id res chain seq x y z
N ASP A 1 -10.58 -24.76 -4.51
CA ASP A 1 -10.95 -23.59 -3.67
C ASP A 1 -10.21 -23.59 -2.34
N HIS A 2 -8.87 -23.60 -2.35
CA HIS A 2 -8.09 -23.92 -1.14
C HIS A 2 -7.07 -22.85 -0.75
N ALA A 3 -7.06 -21.69 -1.41
CA ALA A 3 -6.25 -20.55 -0.98
C ALA A 3 -6.95 -19.24 -1.32
N LEU A 4 -6.72 -18.22 -0.51
CA LEU A 4 -7.27 -16.88 -0.66
C LEU A 4 -6.33 -15.84 -0.05
N LEU A 5 -6.55 -14.58 -0.40
CA LEU A 5 -5.95 -13.44 0.29
C LEU A 5 -7.01 -12.73 1.10
N LYS A 6 -6.68 -12.35 2.33
CA LYS A 6 -7.53 -11.47 3.14
C LYS A 6 -6.86 -10.11 3.27
N PRO A 7 -7.43 -9.04 2.71
CA PRO A 7 -7.01 -7.69 3.06
C PRO A 7 -7.27 -7.47 4.55
N TYR A 8 -6.42 -6.67 5.20
CA TYR A 8 -6.63 -6.33 6.60
C TYR A 8 -6.12 -4.94 6.96
N THR A 9 -6.72 -4.37 8.00
CA THR A 9 -6.24 -3.22 8.75
C THR A 9 -5.84 -3.63 10.15
N LEU A 10 -5.15 -2.75 10.87
CA LEU A 10 -4.89 -2.94 12.29
C LEU A 10 -5.85 -2.05 13.07
N ASP A 11 -6.50 -2.61 14.08
CA ASP A 11 -7.31 -1.85 15.04
C ASP A 11 -6.43 -1.03 16.00
N GLU A 12 -7.06 -0.37 16.97
CA GLU A 12 -6.37 0.42 18.00
C GLU A 12 -5.43 -0.39 18.91
N ASN A 13 -5.62 -1.71 19.00
CA ASN A 13 -4.81 -2.63 19.78
C ASN A 13 -3.68 -3.27 18.95
N GLY A 14 -3.68 -3.06 17.63
CA GLY A 14 -2.76 -3.70 16.71
C GLY A 14 -3.21 -5.08 16.24
N ASP A 15 -4.46 -5.46 16.49
CA ASP A 15 -5.06 -6.70 16.02
C ASP A 15 -5.57 -6.55 14.58
N LYS A 16 -5.53 -7.65 13.81
CA LYS A 16 -5.94 -7.65 12.40
C LYS A 16 -7.46 -7.68 12.28
N GLU A 17 -8.01 -6.69 11.58
CA GLU A 17 -9.40 -6.67 11.13
C GLU A 17 -9.44 -7.00 9.63
N TYR A 18 -10.06 -8.12 9.26
CA TYR A 18 -10.08 -8.61 7.89
C TYR A 18 -11.27 -8.07 7.10
N GLU A 19 -11.01 -7.75 5.82
CA GLU A 19 -12.04 -7.44 4.83
C GLU A 19 -12.47 -8.69 4.04
N GLU A 20 -13.31 -8.48 3.01
CA GLU A 20 -13.74 -9.53 2.09
C GLU A 20 -12.53 -10.20 1.40
N ALA A 21 -12.57 -11.53 1.36
CA ALA A 21 -11.50 -12.33 0.79
C ALA A 21 -11.41 -12.17 -0.74
N LEU A 22 -10.18 -12.12 -1.24
CA LEU A 22 -9.88 -12.18 -2.66
C LEU A 22 -9.50 -13.61 -3.04
N TYR A 23 -10.13 -14.11 -4.10
CA TYR A 23 -9.91 -15.46 -4.61
C TYR A 23 -8.99 -15.43 -5.83
N PHE A 24 -8.20 -16.48 -5.97
CA PHE A 24 -7.29 -16.63 -7.10
C PHE A 24 -8.04 -17.12 -8.34
N ASP A 25 -7.55 -16.70 -9.50
CA ASP A 25 -8.04 -17.11 -10.80
C ASP A 25 -7.76 -18.60 -11.06
N SER A 26 -8.64 -19.23 -11.86
CA SER A 26 -8.57 -20.64 -12.23
C SER A 26 -7.31 -21.03 -13.01
N SER A 27 -6.57 -20.07 -13.59
CA SER A 27 -5.28 -20.30 -14.25
C SER A 27 -4.10 -20.49 -13.28
N SER A 28 -4.32 -20.34 -11.97
CA SER A 28 -3.31 -20.57 -10.94
C SER A 28 -2.78 -22.01 -10.95
N THR A 29 -1.47 -22.16 -10.81
CA THR A 29 -0.78 -23.47 -10.86
C THR A 29 -0.04 -23.75 -9.56
N VAL A 30 -0.11 -24.99 -9.07
CA VAL A 30 0.61 -25.45 -7.88
C VAL A 30 1.41 -26.69 -8.23
N THR A 31 2.65 -26.73 -7.78
CA THR A 31 3.55 -27.89 -7.81
C THR A 31 3.98 -28.24 -6.39
N ASP A 32 4.73 -29.32 -6.21
CA ASP A 32 5.24 -29.73 -4.91
C ASP A 32 6.20 -28.70 -4.27
N THR A 33 6.76 -27.77 -5.06
CA THR A 33 7.79 -26.83 -4.61
C THR A 33 7.50 -25.35 -4.91
N GLU A 34 6.54 -25.07 -5.79
CA GLU A 34 6.20 -23.73 -6.25
C GLU A 34 4.70 -23.62 -6.53
N ALA A 35 4.10 -22.51 -6.08
CA ALA A 35 2.76 -22.10 -6.46
C ALA A 35 2.82 -20.75 -7.20
N LYS A 36 2.15 -20.66 -8.35
CA LYS A 36 1.89 -19.41 -9.08
C LYS A 36 0.40 -19.14 -9.02
N LEU A 37 0.04 -18.08 -8.29
CA LEU A 37 -1.34 -17.72 -8.05
C LEU A 37 -1.64 -16.41 -8.76
N TYR A 38 -2.70 -16.39 -9.56
CA TYR A 38 -3.10 -15.22 -10.34
C TYR A 38 -4.35 -14.60 -9.72
N LEU A 39 -4.46 -13.27 -9.80
CA LEU A 39 -5.65 -12.53 -9.36
C LEU A 39 -6.39 -12.00 -10.59
N THR A 40 -7.70 -11.86 -10.46
CA THR A 40 -8.55 -11.30 -11.52
C THR A 40 -8.49 -9.77 -11.60
N SER A 41 -7.98 -9.13 -10.54
CA SER A 41 -7.71 -7.69 -10.48
C SER A 41 -6.38 -7.41 -9.77
N PRO A 42 -5.71 -6.29 -10.07
CA PRO A 42 -4.53 -5.84 -9.32
C PRO A 42 -4.84 -5.68 -7.83
N LEU A 43 -3.83 -5.91 -6.99
CA LEU A 43 -3.93 -5.60 -5.56
C LEU A 43 -3.84 -4.09 -5.34
N ASP A 44 -4.63 -3.62 -4.39
CA ASP A 44 -4.48 -2.27 -3.86
C ASP A 44 -3.24 -2.24 -2.94
N LEU A 45 -2.17 -1.57 -3.40
CA LEU A 45 -0.89 -1.48 -2.68
C LEU A 45 -0.97 -0.68 -1.38
N THR A 46 -2.08 0.05 -1.15
CA THR A 46 -2.30 0.80 0.08
C THR A 46 -2.79 -0.08 1.22
N LYS A 47 -3.17 -1.33 0.93
CA LYS A 47 -3.65 -2.32 1.89
C LYS A 47 -2.58 -3.36 2.23
N LYS A 48 -2.78 -4.00 3.38
CA LYS A 48 -2.03 -5.20 3.77
C LYS A 48 -2.88 -6.43 3.46
N TYR A 49 -2.21 -7.53 3.15
CA TYR A 49 -2.87 -8.79 2.85
C TYR A 49 -2.20 -9.93 3.60
N GLU A 50 -2.99 -10.89 4.01
CA GLU A 50 -2.51 -12.16 4.54
C GLU A 50 -2.94 -13.29 3.62
N PHE A 51 -2.01 -14.20 3.35
CA PHE A 51 -2.28 -15.40 2.59
C PHE A 51 -2.88 -16.47 3.50
N TRP A 52 -3.95 -17.11 3.05
CA TRP A 52 -4.59 -18.20 3.75
C TRP A 52 -4.73 -19.39 2.82
N SER A 53 -4.49 -20.59 3.34
CA SER A 53 -4.66 -21.84 2.61
C SER A 53 -5.26 -22.93 3.47
N TYR A 54 -6.03 -23.82 2.86
CA TYR A 54 -6.64 -24.94 3.55
C TYR A 54 -5.60 -25.98 3.96
N SER A 55 -5.67 -26.39 5.21
CA SER A 55 -4.85 -27.41 5.84
C SER A 55 -5.66 -28.70 5.98
N ALA A 56 -5.31 -29.73 5.21
CA ALA A 56 -5.99 -31.02 5.27
C ALA A 56 -5.82 -31.73 6.63
N THR A 57 -4.78 -31.38 7.40
CA THR A 57 -4.52 -31.99 8.71
C THR A 57 -5.38 -31.40 9.81
N LYS A 58 -5.71 -30.10 9.71
CA LYS A 58 -6.59 -29.41 10.67
C LYS A 58 -8.04 -29.31 10.20
N ASP A 59 -8.30 -29.62 8.93
CA ASP A 59 -9.59 -29.44 8.27
C ASP A 59 -10.10 -27.98 8.37
N ASP A 60 -9.20 -27.01 8.21
CA ASP A 60 -9.50 -25.58 8.32
C ASP A 60 -8.55 -24.72 7.47
N LEU A 61 -8.88 -23.45 7.26
CA LEU A 61 -8.00 -22.45 6.68
C LEU A 61 -6.93 -22.02 7.70
N GLU A 62 -5.68 -22.04 7.26
CA GLU A 62 -4.54 -21.56 8.02
C GLU A 62 -3.89 -20.36 7.34
N SER A 63 -3.42 -19.42 8.16
CA SER A 63 -2.56 -18.35 7.67
C SER A 63 -1.22 -18.92 7.21
N GLY A 64 -0.80 -18.53 6.01
CA GLY A 64 0.58 -18.68 5.53
C GLY A 64 1.40 -17.39 5.66
N GLY A 65 0.87 -16.37 6.34
CA GLY A 65 1.57 -15.14 6.67
C GLY A 65 1.28 -13.95 5.74
N ASP A 66 1.86 -12.81 6.09
CA ASP A 66 1.67 -11.55 5.39
C ASP A 66 2.29 -11.58 3.97
N VAL A 67 1.56 -11.02 3.01
CA VAL A 67 2.03 -10.82 1.65
C VAL A 67 3.00 -9.64 1.62
N SER A 68 4.19 -9.86 1.07
CA SER A 68 5.19 -8.81 0.87
C SER A 68 5.21 -8.31 -0.57
N PHE A 69 5.11 -7.00 -0.76
CA PHE A 69 5.28 -6.33 -2.05
C PHE A 69 6.74 -6.02 -2.40
N LEU A 70 7.72 -6.41 -1.57
CA LEU A 70 9.11 -5.99 -1.74
C LEU A 70 9.69 -6.34 -3.12
N LYS A 71 9.36 -7.53 -3.66
CA LYS A 71 9.78 -7.93 -5.01
C LYS A 71 9.04 -7.17 -6.11
N PHE A 72 7.81 -6.74 -5.85
CA PHE A 72 7.01 -5.99 -6.81
C PHE A 72 7.55 -4.58 -7.01
N TYR A 73 8.02 -3.91 -5.95
CA TYR A 73 8.61 -2.57 -6.04
C TYR A 73 9.84 -2.46 -6.94
N GLY A 74 10.54 -3.57 -7.18
CA GLY A 74 11.68 -3.62 -8.10
C GLY A 74 11.34 -4.17 -9.50
N SER A 75 10.05 -4.22 -9.86
CA SER A 75 9.61 -4.77 -11.14
C SER A 75 9.28 -3.67 -12.14
N ASP A 76 9.50 -3.97 -13.43
CA ASP A 76 9.13 -3.08 -14.54
C ASP A 76 7.64 -2.71 -14.53
N ALA A 77 6.78 -3.60 -14.01
CA ALA A 77 5.35 -3.35 -13.89
C ALA A 77 5.03 -2.26 -12.85
N PHE A 78 5.77 -2.22 -11.74
CA PHE A 78 5.62 -1.18 -10.72
C PHE A 78 6.16 0.16 -11.24
N ASP A 79 7.33 0.16 -11.87
CA ASP A 79 7.89 1.35 -12.51
C ASP A 79 6.92 1.90 -13.57
N SER A 80 6.41 1.05 -14.46
CA SER A 80 5.46 1.49 -15.50
C SER A 80 4.17 2.08 -14.94
N ALA A 81 3.71 1.60 -13.77
CA ALA A 81 2.45 2.03 -13.18
C ALA A 81 2.60 3.32 -12.36
N TYR A 82 3.74 3.53 -11.69
CA TYR A 82 3.90 4.60 -10.70
C TYR A 82 5.05 5.57 -10.98
N TYR A 83 5.78 5.40 -12.08
CA TYR A 83 6.83 6.35 -12.47
C TYR A 83 6.29 7.79 -12.53
N THR A 84 7.09 8.74 -12.07
CA THR A 84 6.79 10.18 -12.18
C THR A 84 8.06 10.93 -12.58
N ASP A 85 7.89 11.94 -13.41
CA ASP A 85 8.92 12.91 -13.79
C ASP A 85 8.73 14.26 -13.08
N LEU A 86 7.77 14.34 -12.15
CA LEU A 86 7.50 15.53 -11.37
C LEU A 86 8.67 15.90 -10.47
N ASP A 87 8.85 17.20 -10.26
CA ASP A 87 9.83 17.72 -9.30
C ASP A 87 9.33 17.49 -7.86
N LEU A 88 9.91 16.48 -7.21
CA LEU A 88 9.56 16.04 -5.87
C LEU A 88 10.20 16.94 -4.79
N GLY A 89 9.65 16.88 -3.58
CA GLY A 89 10.12 17.70 -2.46
C GLY A 89 9.26 18.94 -2.25
N ALA A 90 9.87 20.00 -1.73
CA ALA A 90 9.21 21.26 -1.43
C ALA A 90 9.71 22.35 -2.38
N ASN A 91 8.85 22.79 -3.30
CA ASN A 91 9.19 23.70 -4.39
C ASN A 91 8.36 24.97 -4.32
N ILE A 92 8.97 26.12 -4.64
CA ILE A 92 8.26 27.40 -4.66
C ILE A 92 7.67 27.63 -6.05
N GLU A 93 6.34 27.74 -6.13
CA GLU A 93 5.57 27.95 -7.35
C GLU A 93 4.55 29.06 -7.13
N ASP A 94 4.57 30.10 -7.95
CA ASP A 94 3.65 31.25 -7.89
C ASP A 94 3.50 31.88 -6.51
N GLY A 95 4.59 31.91 -5.73
CA GLY A 95 4.64 32.49 -4.38
C GLY A 95 4.17 31.56 -3.26
N ASN A 96 3.80 30.31 -3.57
CA ASN A 96 3.44 29.29 -2.59
C ASN A 96 4.49 28.17 -2.57
N THR A 97 4.53 27.38 -1.49
CA THR A 97 5.32 26.15 -1.44
C THR A 97 4.44 24.96 -1.78
N VAL A 98 4.77 24.24 -2.85
CA VAL A 98 4.14 23.00 -3.27
C VAL A 98 4.99 21.83 -2.79
N PHE A 99 4.39 20.97 -1.98
CA PHE A 99 4.99 19.75 -1.45
C PHE A 99 4.54 18.58 -2.30
N ARG A 100 5.50 17.79 -2.80
CA ARG A 100 5.26 16.56 -3.56
C ARG A 100 6.06 15.41 -2.96
N LEU A 101 5.38 14.31 -2.64
CA LEU A 101 6.00 13.10 -2.10
C LEU A 101 5.54 11.88 -2.91
N TRP A 102 6.46 11.18 -3.54
CA TRP A 102 6.16 9.91 -4.18
C TRP A 102 6.13 8.78 -3.15
N SER A 103 4.95 8.20 -2.93
CA SER A 103 4.76 7.09 -1.98
C SER A 103 3.61 6.17 -2.41
N PRO A 104 3.74 5.42 -3.52
CA PRO A 104 2.61 4.70 -4.12
C PRO A 104 1.88 3.71 -3.20
N SER A 105 2.59 3.09 -2.25
CA SER A 105 2.02 2.14 -1.29
C SER A 105 1.44 2.80 -0.03
N ALA A 106 1.57 4.12 0.15
CA ALA A 106 0.95 4.79 1.29
C ALA A 106 -0.57 4.91 1.09
N SER A 107 -1.33 4.59 2.12
CA SER A 107 -2.78 4.83 2.16
C SER A 107 -3.14 6.29 2.40
N ALA A 108 -2.29 7.02 3.12
CA ALA A 108 -2.43 8.44 3.37
C ALA A 108 -1.08 9.08 3.67
N VAL A 109 -0.97 10.37 3.36
CA VAL A 109 0.15 11.22 3.75
C VAL A 109 -0.42 12.53 4.28
N THR A 110 0.15 13.02 5.40
CA THR A 110 -0.24 14.29 6.01
C THR A 110 0.96 15.22 6.04
N LEU A 111 0.80 16.42 5.50
CA LEU A 111 1.76 17.51 5.62
C LEU A 111 1.61 18.17 7.00
N ASN A 112 2.66 18.11 7.80
CA ASN A 112 2.74 18.80 9.10
C ASN A 112 3.73 19.96 8.99
N ILE A 113 3.29 21.18 9.30
CA ILE A 113 4.11 22.39 9.30
C ILE A 113 4.34 22.84 10.75
N TYR A 114 5.57 23.25 11.04
CA TYR A 114 5.99 23.72 12.37
C TYR A 114 6.63 25.10 12.20
N ASP A 115 6.16 26.08 12.98
CA ASP A 115 6.62 27.48 12.86
C ASP A 115 8.06 27.66 13.38
N THR A 116 8.48 26.82 14.33
CA THR A 116 9.80 26.85 14.94
C THR A 116 10.38 25.45 15.07
N ALA A 117 11.71 25.37 15.13
CA ALA A 117 12.42 24.10 15.24
C ALA A 117 12.18 23.37 16.59
N ASP A 118 11.74 24.09 17.62
CA ASP A 118 11.45 23.59 18.96
C ASP A 118 9.96 23.37 19.22
N ALA A 119 9.09 23.61 18.23
CA ALA A 119 7.66 23.37 18.35
C ALA A 119 7.37 21.87 18.57
N THR A 120 6.56 21.58 19.59
CA THR A 120 6.19 20.20 19.96
C THR A 120 4.95 19.69 19.25
N ALA A 121 4.23 20.57 18.54
CA ALA A 121 3.06 20.26 17.74
C ALA A 121 3.05 21.12 16.46
N PRO A 122 2.45 20.61 15.36
CA PRO A 122 2.39 21.36 14.12
C PRO A 122 1.41 22.56 14.24
N SER A 123 1.76 23.68 13.61
CA SER A 123 0.87 24.83 13.41
C SER A 123 -0.19 24.56 12.34
N SER A 124 0.11 23.66 11.39
CA SER A 124 -0.83 23.16 10.39
C SER A 124 -0.61 21.68 10.10
N SER A 125 -1.72 20.93 9.95
CA SER A 125 -1.73 19.53 9.56
C SER A 125 -2.75 19.33 8.45
N THR A 126 -2.28 19.01 7.25
CA THR A 126 -3.11 18.96 6.04
C THR A 126 -2.94 17.61 5.33
N PRO A 127 -4.02 16.83 5.15
CA PRO A 127 -3.98 15.64 4.30
C PRO A 127 -3.54 16.01 2.88
N MET A 128 -2.61 15.24 2.32
CA MET A 128 -2.13 15.45 0.95
C MET A 128 -3.01 14.67 -0.03
N ASN A 129 -3.20 15.24 -1.23
CA ASN A 129 -3.98 14.61 -2.29
C ASN A 129 -3.10 13.65 -3.10
N ARG A 130 -3.50 12.38 -3.18
CA ARG A 130 -2.81 11.36 -3.98
C ARG A 130 -3.28 11.40 -5.43
N ASP A 131 -2.35 11.28 -6.37
CA ASP A 131 -2.65 11.06 -7.80
C ASP A 131 -2.55 9.57 -8.21
N ASP A 132 -2.75 9.28 -9.49
CA ASP A 132 -2.72 7.92 -10.04
C ASP A 132 -1.33 7.27 -9.92
N ASN A 133 -0.27 8.06 -10.06
CA ASN A 133 1.13 7.62 -10.01
C ASN A 133 1.63 7.48 -8.56
N GLY A 134 0.80 7.78 -7.56
CA GLY A 134 1.14 7.66 -6.15
C GLY A 134 1.95 8.84 -5.62
N VAL A 135 1.93 9.98 -6.30
CA VAL A 135 2.45 11.24 -5.78
C VAL A 135 1.38 11.91 -4.93
N PHE A 136 1.77 12.28 -3.72
CA PHE A 136 0.97 13.06 -2.79
C PHE A 136 1.36 14.52 -2.92
N THR A 137 0.37 15.40 -3.10
CA THR A 137 0.58 16.85 -3.26
C THR A 137 -0.22 17.67 -2.25
N SER A 138 0.39 18.73 -1.70
CA SER A 138 -0.27 19.78 -0.92
C SER A 138 0.44 21.12 -1.12
N THR A 139 -0.25 22.23 -0.87
CA THR A 139 0.28 23.59 -1.03
C THR A 139 0.15 24.36 0.27
N ALA A 140 1.18 25.11 0.64
CA ALA A 140 1.18 26.01 1.79
C ALA A 140 1.79 27.37 1.44
N ASN A 141 1.43 28.41 2.20
CA ASN A 141 1.81 29.81 1.98
C ASN A 141 2.63 30.35 3.15
#